data_AF-A0AAD7YGC7-F1
#
_entry.id   AF-A0AAD7YGC7-F1
#
_cell.length_a   1.000
_cell.length_b   1.000
_cell.length_c   1.000
_cell.angle_alpha   90.00
_cell.angle_beta   90.00
_cell.angle_gamma   90.00
#
_symmetry.space_group_name_H-M   'P 1'
#
loop_
_entity.id
_entity.type
_entity.pdbx_description
1 polymer ?
#
loop_
_entity_poly.entity_id
_entity_poly.type
_entity_poly.pdbx_seq_one_letter_code
_entity_poly.pdbx_strand_id
1 'polypeptide(L)'
;MTGEFPESLNTYCMMCHRHYFRTIFLQKKTIELRTAVDLLKSLLDFLISQRDLFDDYETKANEKTDTQYSDENQRERKRKRHHDVGSAEEVVLRGKEKLKVDTYLPVLDMLCTELSRRLEAYREINDLFGFLTDFSTKSDAEIRQACTKFKDHYFEDIEPEFIDEMVQ
;
A
#
# COMPACT_ATOMS: atom_id res chain seq x y z
N MET A 1 10.41 -17.25 34.70
CA MET A 1 10.71 -16.85 33.31
C MET A 1 9.42 -16.93 32.53
N THR A 2 8.67 -15.83 32.50
CA THR A 2 7.49 -15.66 31.65
C THR A 2 7.66 -14.30 31.01
N GLY A 3 8.21 -14.31 29.80
CA GLY A 3 8.44 -13.11 29.00
C GLY A 3 7.11 -12.66 28.42
N GLU A 4 6.47 -11.70 29.06
CA GLU A 4 5.41 -10.91 28.43
C GLU A 4 6.09 -9.99 27.40
N PHE A 5 5.93 -10.34 26.13
CA PHE A 5 6.32 -9.49 25.01
C PHE A 5 5.51 -8.18 25.05
N PRO A 6 6.13 -7.00 24.86
CA PRO A 6 5.46 -5.72 25.05
C PRO A 6 4.42 -5.47 23.97
N GLU A 7 3.19 -5.16 24.38
CA GLU A 7 2.03 -4.90 23.50
C GLU A 7 2.21 -3.70 22.55
N SER A 8 3.23 -2.87 22.69
CA SER A 8 3.57 -1.82 21.72
C SER A 8 4.07 -2.38 20.38
N LEU A 9 4.62 -3.60 20.39
CA LEU A 9 4.85 -4.36 19.17
C LEU A 9 3.53 -4.80 18.52
N ASN A 10 2.40 -4.83 19.24
CA ASN A 10 1.14 -5.40 18.75
C ASN A 10 0.45 -4.51 17.70
N THR A 11 0.66 -3.19 17.69
CA THR A 11 0.08 -2.28 16.69
C THR A 11 0.90 -2.24 15.40
N TYR A 12 2.24 -2.18 15.51
CA TYR A 12 3.16 -2.36 14.37
C TYR A 12 3.06 -3.78 13.81
N CYS A 13 2.90 -4.78 14.69
CA CYS A 13 2.60 -6.16 14.30
C CYS A 13 1.20 -6.26 13.69
N MET A 14 0.17 -5.52 14.11
CA MET A 14 -1.13 -5.54 13.43
C MET A 14 -1.04 -5.06 11.98
N MET A 15 -0.33 -3.95 11.71
CA MET A 15 -0.11 -3.48 10.34
C MET A 15 0.74 -4.48 9.55
N CYS A 16 1.90 -4.89 10.07
CA CYS A 16 2.78 -5.86 9.40
C CYS A 16 2.15 -7.25 9.23
N HIS A 17 1.39 -7.75 10.20
CA HIS A 17 0.76 -9.07 10.20
C HIS A 17 -0.47 -9.09 9.30
N ARG A 18 -1.26 -8.00 9.22
CA ARG A 18 -2.35 -7.87 8.25
C ARG A 18 -1.82 -7.73 6.83
N HIS A 19 -0.69 -7.05 6.66
CA HIS A 19 0.00 -6.94 5.37
C HIS A 19 0.65 -8.26 4.96
N TYR A 20 1.29 -8.97 5.88
CA TYR A 20 1.88 -10.30 5.69
C TYR A 20 0.81 -11.35 5.37
N PHE A 21 -0.29 -11.37 6.12
CA PHE A 21 -1.39 -12.32 5.90
C PHE A 21 -2.06 -12.11 4.53
N ARG A 22 -2.24 -10.86 4.08
CA ARG A 22 -2.78 -10.56 2.75
C ARG A 22 -1.77 -10.76 1.63
N THR A 23 -0.47 -10.55 1.88
CA THR A 23 0.60 -10.87 0.92
C THR A 23 0.69 -12.38 0.68
N ILE A 24 0.55 -13.20 1.73
CA ILE A 24 0.42 -14.67 1.63
C ILE A 24 -0.86 -15.05 0.89
N PHE A 25 -1.98 -14.38 1.18
CA PHE A 25 -3.24 -14.66 0.49
C PHE A 25 -3.11 -14.39 -1.02
N LEU A 26 -2.52 -13.26 -1.41
CA LEU A 26 -2.21 -12.89 -2.80
C LEU A 26 -1.16 -13.80 -3.47
N GLN A 27 -0.40 -14.60 -2.71
CA GLN A 27 0.52 -15.61 -3.22
C GLN A 27 -0.16 -16.98 -3.42
N LYS A 28 -1.45 -17.13 -3.08
CA LYS A 28 -2.19 -18.35 -3.40
C LYS A 28 -2.42 -18.42 -4.91
N LYS A 29 -1.99 -19.55 -5.50
CA LYS A 29 -2.08 -19.84 -6.94
C LYS A 29 -3.53 -19.91 -7.48
N THR A 30 -4.52 -19.88 -6.60
CA THR A 30 -5.96 -20.06 -6.92
C THR A 30 -6.78 -18.78 -6.79
N ILE A 31 -6.16 -17.62 -6.58
CA ILE A 31 -6.90 -16.36 -6.51
C ILE A 31 -7.29 -15.90 -7.91
N GLU A 32 -8.58 -15.61 -8.08
CA GLU A 32 -9.11 -14.94 -9.26
C GLU A 32 -8.55 -13.52 -9.35
N LEU A 33 -8.15 -13.13 -10.57
CA LEU A 33 -7.45 -11.88 -10.82
C LEU A 33 -8.26 -10.64 -10.41
N ARG A 34 -9.57 -10.65 -10.67
CA ARG A 34 -10.49 -9.58 -10.28
C ARG A 34 -10.60 -9.42 -8.77
N THR A 35 -10.73 -10.54 -8.05
CA THR A 35 -10.70 -10.56 -6.59
C THR A 35 -9.37 -10.02 -6.03
N ALA A 36 -8.25 -10.30 -6.69
CA ALA A 36 -6.95 -9.74 -6.29
C ALA A 36 -6.90 -8.21 -6.42
N VAL A 37 -7.41 -7.66 -7.53
CA VAL A 37 -7.50 -6.22 -7.77
C VAL A 37 -8.36 -5.55 -6.70
N ASP A 38 -9.52 -6.10 -6.39
CA ASP A 38 -10.44 -5.55 -5.38
C ASP A 38 -9.83 -5.57 -3.97
N LEU A 39 -9.15 -6.66 -3.61
CA LEU A 39 -8.47 -6.79 -2.32
C LEU A 39 -7.32 -5.80 -2.18
N LEU A 40 -6.53 -5.60 -3.24
CA LEU A 40 -5.43 -4.63 -3.27
C LEU A 40 -5.96 -3.20 -3.16
N LYS A 41 -7.03 -2.88 -3.89
CA LYS A 41 -7.68 -1.57 -3.83
C LYS A 41 -8.22 -1.27 -2.43
N SER A 42 -8.98 -2.20 -1.85
CA SER A 42 -9.51 -2.04 -0.48
C SER A 42 -8.41 -1.86 0.56
N LEU A 43 -7.27 -2.54 0.40
CA LEU A 43 -6.13 -2.38 1.30
C LEU A 43 -5.45 -1.02 1.14
N LEU A 44 -5.30 -0.54 -0.10
CA LEU A 44 -4.77 0.78 -0.39
C LEU A 44 -5.65 1.88 0.23
N ASP A 45 -6.97 1.80 0.02
CA ASP A 45 -7.94 2.74 0.59
C ASP A 45 -7.87 2.75 2.12
N PHE A 46 -7.74 1.56 2.73
CA PHE A 46 -7.55 1.44 4.16
C PHE A 46 -6.26 2.16 4.62
N LEU A 47 -5.12 1.93 3.99
CA LEU A 47 -3.85 2.56 4.38
C LEU A 47 -3.88 4.08 4.22
N ILE A 48 -4.49 4.59 3.15
CA ILE A 48 -4.70 6.02 2.95
C ILE A 48 -5.51 6.60 4.10
N SER A 49 -6.59 5.93 4.51
CA SER A 49 -7.41 6.36 5.65
C SER A 49 -6.69 6.34 7.00
N GLN A 50 -5.59 5.57 7.12
CA GLN A 50 -4.82 5.55 8.36
C GLN A 50 -3.94 6.79 8.50
N ARG A 51 -3.57 7.49 7.41
CA ARG A 51 -2.60 8.59 7.41
C ARG A 51 -2.92 9.70 8.42
N ASP A 52 -4.20 9.97 8.64
CA ASP A 52 -4.67 11.02 9.55
C ASP A 52 -4.92 10.52 10.99
N LEU A 53 -4.78 9.22 11.24
CA LEU A 53 -5.08 8.58 12.54
C LEU A 53 -3.86 8.49 13.46
N PHE A 54 -2.76 9.17 13.14
CA PHE A 54 -1.54 9.14 13.96
C PHE A 54 -1.82 9.53 15.41
N ASP A 55 -2.57 10.60 15.64
CA ASP A 55 -2.85 11.13 16.98
C ASP A 55 -3.69 10.16 17.82
N ASP A 56 -4.62 9.44 17.18
CA ASP A 56 -5.41 8.39 17.83
C ASP A 56 -4.53 7.20 18.23
N TYR A 57 -3.57 6.82 17.38
CA TYR A 57 -2.64 5.74 17.69
C TYR A 57 -1.67 6.11 18.80
N GLU A 58 -1.18 7.34 18.79
CA GLU A 58 -0.34 7.86 19.87
C GLU A 58 -1.11 7.85 21.20
N THR A 59 -2.34 8.35 21.20
CA THR A 59 -3.18 8.38 22.41
C THR A 59 -3.38 6.97 22.98
N LYS A 60 -3.76 6.01 22.12
CA LYS A 60 -3.93 4.59 22.53
C LYS A 60 -2.64 3.94 23.00
N ALA A 61 -1.48 4.33 22.45
CA ALA A 61 -0.19 3.82 22.88
C ALA A 61 0.18 4.37 24.27
N ASN A 62 -0.05 5.65 24.51
CA ASN A 62 0.21 6.31 25.79
C ASN A 62 -0.73 5.83 26.89
N GLU A 63 -1.98 5.46 26.58
CA GLU A 63 -2.89 4.80 27.55
C GLU A 63 -2.34 3.45 28.05
N LYS A 64 -1.52 2.78 27.24
CA LYS A 64 -0.95 1.47 27.54
C LYS A 64 0.47 1.52 28.10
N THR A 65 1.16 2.66 27.96
CA THR A 65 2.58 2.79 28.30
C THR A 65 2.86 4.15 28.93
N ASP A 66 3.50 4.16 30.10
CA ASP A 66 3.87 5.39 30.81
C ASP A 66 5.24 5.90 30.34
N THR A 67 5.43 5.97 29.02
CA THR A 67 6.72 6.29 28.37
C THR A 67 6.65 7.58 27.59
N GLN A 68 7.60 8.48 27.85
CA GLN A 68 7.81 9.70 27.05
C GLN A 68 8.81 9.45 25.92
N TYR A 69 8.81 10.35 24.93
CA TYR A 69 9.76 10.26 23.84
C TYR A 69 11.19 10.50 24.33
N SER A 70 12.11 9.60 23.95
CA SER A 70 13.49 9.60 24.45
C SER A 70 14.32 10.82 24.02
N ASP A 71 13.88 11.54 22.97
CA ASP A 71 14.53 12.72 22.43
C ASP A 71 13.83 14.05 22.77
N GLU A 72 12.71 13.99 23.50
CA GLU A 72 11.96 15.16 23.97
C GLU A 72 12.80 16.04 24.91
N ASN A 73 13.61 15.40 25.76
CA ASN A 73 14.49 16.06 26.74
C ASN A 73 15.98 16.14 26.29
N GLN A 74 16.26 15.85 25.02
CA GLN A 74 17.54 15.99 24.30
C GLN A 74 18.16 17.41 24.31
N ARG A 75 19.16 17.75 25.12
CA ARG A 75 19.84 19.07 25.05
C ARG A 75 20.42 19.36 23.65
N GLU A 76 20.10 20.52 23.08
CA GLU A 76 20.64 20.96 21.78
C GLU A 76 22.13 21.30 21.85
N ARG A 77 22.93 20.61 21.05
CA ARG A 77 24.32 21.00 20.81
C ARG A 77 24.33 22.14 19.79
N LYS A 78 24.29 23.39 20.25
CA LYS A 78 24.49 24.57 19.38
C LYS A 78 25.85 24.47 18.68
N ARG A 79 25.84 24.28 17.36
CA ARG A 79 27.05 24.43 16.52
C ARG A 79 27.46 25.90 16.49
N LYS A 80 28.76 26.18 16.58
CA LYS A 80 29.28 27.54 16.35
C LYS A 80 29.00 27.90 14.88
N ARG A 81 28.16 28.92 14.64
CA ARG A 81 27.86 29.43 13.30
C ARG A 81 28.97 30.40 12.86
N HIS A 82 29.37 30.33 11.59
CA HIS A 82 30.21 31.37 10.97
C HIS A 82 29.32 32.57 10.58
N HIS A 83 29.87 33.77 10.68
CA HIS A 83 29.17 35.05 10.55
C HIS A 83 28.52 35.32 9.17
N ASP A 84 28.77 34.44 8.19
CA ASP A 84 28.39 34.59 6.78
C ASP A 84 27.25 33.62 6.34
N VAL A 85 26.78 32.75 7.25
CA VAL A 85 25.68 31.83 6.94
C VAL A 85 24.36 32.48 7.36
N GLY A 86 23.52 32.81 6.37
CA GLY A 86 22.22 33.46 6.55
C GLY A 86 21.33 32.80 7.61
N SER A 87 20.45 33.61 8.21
CA SER A 87 19.58 33.27 9.34
C SER A 87 18.46 32.29 8.98
N ALA A 88 18.80 31.09 8.48
CA ALA A 88 17.87 29.97 8.49
C ALA A 88 17.92 29.30 9.87
N GLU A 89 16.77 29.23 10.54
CA GLU A 89 16.60 28.39 11.72
C GLU A 89 16.53 26.92 11.26
N GLU A 90 17.35 26.08 11.88
CA GLU A 90 17.37 24.64 11.59
C GLU A 90 16.14 24.05 12.29
N VAL A 91 15.15 23.55 11.53
CA VAL A 91 13.95 22.94 12.09
C VAL A 91 14.34 21.58 12.66
N VAL A 92 14.46 21.50 13.99
CA VAL A 92 14.75 20.27 14.71
C VAL A 92 13.42 19.63 15.14
N LEU A 93 12.98 18.59 14.42
CA LEU A 93 11.80 17.80 14.80
C LEU A 93 12.15 16.88 15.98
N ARG A 94 11.24 16.76 16.96
CA ARG A 94 11.44 15.95 18.18
C ARG A 94 10.16 15.22 18.59
N GLY A 95 10.35 14.16 19.38
CA GLY A 95 9.26 13.39 19.99
C GLY A 95 8.18 13.01 19.00
N LYS A 96 6.95 13.43 19.31
CA LYS A 96 5.76 13.23 18.48
C LYS A 96 5.96 13.59 17.01
N GLU A 97 6.42 14.81 16.72
CA GLU A 97 6.54 15.31 15.35
C GLU A 97 7.60 14.53 14.57
N LYS A 98 8.70 14.18 15.22
CA LYS A 98 9.75 13.37 14.61
C LYS A 98 9.26 11.95 14.29
N LEU A 99 8.59 11.28 15.22
CA LEU A 99 8.03 9.95 14.96
C LEU A 99 7.01 10.01 13.81
N LYS A 100 6.17 11.04 13.79
CA LYS A 100 5.17 11.25 12.73
C LYS A 100 5.83 11.46 11.36
N VAL A 101 6.77 12.40 11.26
CA VAL A 101 7.36 12.86 10.00
C VAL A 101 8.46 11.92 9.50
N ASP A 102 9.32 11.41 10.38
CA ASP A 102 10.48 10.61 9.95
C ASP A 102 10.13 9.12 9.80
N THR A 103 9.06 8.64 10.42
CA THR A 103 8.74 7.21 10.47
C THR A 103 7.32 6.90 10.01
N TYR A 104 6.30 7.45 10.67
CA TYR A 104 4.92 7.06 10.42
C TYR A 104 4.46 7.37 9.00
N LEU A 105 4.60 8.63 8.56
CA LEU A 105 4.21 9.06 7.22
C LEU A 105 5.07 8.38 6.15
N PRO A 106 6.41 8.31 6.25
CA PRO A 106 7.23 7.63 5.24
C PRO A 106 6.90 6.14 5.08
N VAL A 107 6.61 5.43 6.18
CA VAL A 107 6.21 4.02 6.11
C VAL A 107 4.88 3.87 5.36
N LEU A 108 3.86 4.67 5.70
CA LEU A 108 2.58 4.63 5.00
C LEU A 108 2.72 5.00 3.52
N ASP A 109 3.47 6.06 3.22
CA ASP A 109 3.67 6.53 1.84
C ASP A 109 4.40 5.46 0.99
N MET A 110 5.40 4.78 1.56
CA MET A 110 6.07 3.65 0.90
C MET A 110 5.12 2.49 0.65
N LEU A 111 4.33 2.08 1.65
CA LEU A 111 3.36 1.00 1.51
C LEU A 111 2.30 1.32 0.45
N CYS A 112 1.78 2.54 0.45
CA CYS A 112 0.82 3.02 -0.55
C CYS A 112 1.44 3.01 -1.95
N THR A 113 2.70 3.44 -2.10
CA THR A 113 3.41 3.46 -3.39
C THR A 113 3.57 2.04 -3.95
N GLU A 114 4.08 1.12 -3.14
CA GLU A 114 4.30 -0.27 -3.57
C GLU A 114 2.99 -1.00 -3.87
N LEU A 115 1.95 -0.80 -3.06
CA LEU A 115 0.63 -1.38 -3.32
C LEU A 115 -0.01 -0.79 -4.57
N SER A 116 0.12 0.52 -4.80
CA SER A 116 -0.42 1.16 -6.00
C SER A 116 0.26 0.62 -7.26
N ARG A 117 1.60 0.52 -7.24
CA ARG A 117 2.37 -0.08 -8.34
C ARG A 117 1.91 -1.51 -8.64
N ARG A 118 1.70 -2.31 -7.60
CA ARG A 118 1.21 -3.68 -7.75
C ARG A 118 -0.23 -3.71 -8.25
N LEU A 119 -1.12 -2.86 -7.74
CA LEU A 119 -2.51 -2.77 -8.17
C LEU A 119 -2.61 -2.45 -9.68
N GLU A 120 -1.82 -1.50 -10.16
CA GLU A 120 -1.83 -1.14 -11.59
C GLU A 120 -1.34 -2.30 -12.47
N ALA A 121 -0.27 -3.00 -12.09
CA ALA A 121 0.17 -4.20 -12.81
C ALA A 121 -0.92 -5.28 -12.89
N TYR A 122 -1.66 -5.51 -11.79
CA TYR A 122 -2.77 -6.47 -11.78
C TYR A 122 -3.97 -5.96 -12.61
N ARG A 123 -4.22 -4.65 -12.66
CA ARG A 123 -5.26 -4.05 -13.49
C ARG A 123 -4.95 -4.17 -14.97
N GLU A 124 -3.71 -3.94 -15.38
CA GLU A 124 -3.29 -4.11 -16.78
C GLU A 124 -3.53 -5.55 -17.25
N ILE A 125 -3.11 -6.53 -16.45
CA ILE A 125 -3.35 -7.95 -16.74
C ILE A 125 -4.86 -8.24 -16.75
N ASN A 126 -5.63 -7.64 -15.83
CA ASN A 126 -7.08 -7.84 -15.76
C ASN A 126 -7.83 -7.17 -16.93
N ASP A 127 -7.34 -6.05 -17.47
CA ASP A 127 -7.94 -5.42 -18.65
C ASP A 127 -7.70 -6.27 -19.91
N LEU A 128 -6.53 -6.92 -20.01
CA LEU A 128 -6.19 -7.80 -21.12
C LEU A 128 -6.87 -9.17 -21.05
N PHE A 129 -6.83 -9.83 -19.88
CA PHE A 129 -7.24 -11.23 -19.73
C PHE A 129 -8.53 -11.41 -18.92
N GLY A 130 -9.03 -10.37 -18.25
CA GLY A 130 -10.20 -10.49 -17.36
C GLY A 130 -11.50 -10.83 -18.09
N PHE A 131 -11.57 -10.71 -19.41
CA PHE A 131 -12.72 -11.23 -20.17
C PHE A 131 -12.79 -12.76 -20.11
N LEU A 132 -11.66 -13.46 -19.92
CA LEU A 132 -11.61 -14.92 -19.87
C LEU A 132 -12.35 -15.52 -18.66
N THR A 133 -12.50 -14.75 -17.58
CA THR A 133 -13.20 -15.19 -16.36
C THR A 133 -14.69 -14.83 -16.37
N ASP A 134 -15.10 -13.91 -17.25
CA ASP A 134 -16.41 -13.25 -17.19
C ASP A 134 -17.31 -13.54 -18.41
N PHE A 135 -16.98 -14.53 -19.26
CA PHE A 135 -17.71 -14.86 -20.50
C PHE A 135 -19.22 -15.02 -20.31
N SER A 136 -19.65 -15.60 -19.20
CA SER A 136 -21.07 -15.83 -18.90
C SER A 136 -21.83 -14.59 -18.40
N THR A 137 -21.12 -13.50 -18.09
CA THR A 137 -21.69 -12.29 -17.50
C THR A 137 -21.64 -11.07 -18.42
N LYS A 138 -20.80 -11.12 -19.47
CA LYS A 138 -20.61 -10.03 -20.43
C LYS A 138 -21.47 -10.25 -21.67
N SER A 139 -21.87 -9.14 -22.29
CA SER A 139 -22.51 -9.14 -23.60
C SER A 139 -21.51 -9.43 -24.72
N ASP A 140 -22.01 -9.95 -25.85
CA ASP A 140 -21.23 -10.18 -27.06
C ASP A 140 -20.43 -8.95 -27.50
N ALA A 141 -21.00 -7.74 -27.32
CA ALA A 141 -20.34 -6.49 -27.64
C ALA A 141 -19.12 -6.21 -26.74
N GLU A 142 -19.24 -6.48 -25.44
CA GLU A 142 -18.14 -6.32 -24.47
C GLU A 142 -17.05 -7.38 -24.67
N ILE A 143 -17.43 -8.61 -25.01
CA ILE A 143 -16.50 -9.69 -25.34
C ILE A 143 -15.73 -9.32 -26.61
N ARG A 144 -16.42 -8.87 -27.68
CA ARG A 144 -15.76 -8.40 -28.92
C ARG A 144 -14.76 -7.28 -28.66
N GLN A 145 -15.13 -6.30 -27.83
CA GLN A 145 -14.23 -5.21 -27.49
C GLN A 145 -12.98 -5.70 -26.74
N ALA A 146 -13.15 -6.60 -25.77
CA ALA A 146 -12.03 -7.16 -25.02
C ALA A 146 -11.12 -8.05 -25.90
N CYS A 147 -11.71 -8.90 -26.75
CA CYS A 147 -10.96 -9.72 -27.72
C CYS A 147 -10.21 -8.86 -28.75
N THR A 148 -10.78 -7.72 -29.15
CA THR A 148 -10.09 -6.76 -30.05
C THR A 148 -8.86 -6.19 -29.36
N LYS A 149 -8.99 -5.68 -28.12
CA LYS A 149 -7.84 -5.21 -27.33
C LYS A 149 -6.77 -6.29 -27.15
N PHE A 150 -7.19 -7.52 -26.86
CA PHE A 150 -6.30 -8.66 -26.67
C PHE A 150 -5.54 -9.00 -27.96
N LYS A 151 -6.24 -9.07 -29.10
CA LYS A 151 -5.65 -9.30 -30.42
C LYS A 151 -4.68 -8.18 -30.81
N ASP A 152 -5.04 -6.92 -30.58
CA ASP A 152 -4.16 -5.80 -30.90
C ASP A 152 -2.85 -5.85 -30.09
N HIS A 153 -2.92 -6.33 -28.85
CA HIS A 153 -1.74 -6.52 -28.00
C HIS A 153 -0.87 -7.71 -28.44
N TYR A 154 -1.48 -8.78 -28.97
CA TYR A 154 -0.82 -10.01 -29.41
C TYR A 154 -1.05 -10.27 -30.91
N PHE A 155 -0.86 -9.25 -31.75
CA PHE A 155 -1.27 -9.28 -33.16
C PHE A 155 -0.51 -10.30 -34.02
N GLU A 156 0.69 -10.73 -33.60
CA GLU A 156 1.47 -11.76 -34.28
C GLU A 156 1.03 -13.18 -33.90
N ASP A 157 0.43 -13.35 -32.71
CA ASP A 157 0.08 -14.65 -32.14
C ASP A 157 -1.40 -15.02 -32.33
N ILE A 158 -2.27 -14.05 -32.64
CA ILE A 158 -3.72 -14.21 -32.66
C ILE A 158 -4.30 -14.06 -34.07
N GLU A 159 -4.96 -15.12 -34.52
CA GLU A 159 -5.63 -15.16 -35.83
C GLU A 159 -6.81 -14.18 -35.91
N PRO A 160 -7.10 -13.59 -37.09
CA PRO A 160 -8.20 -12.65 -37.25
C PRO A 160 -9.57 -13.18 -36.85
N GLU A 161 -9.79 -14.48 -37.05
CA GLU A 161 -11.04 -15.20 -36.83
C GLU A 161 -11.32 -15.45 -35.33
N PHE A 162 -10.32 -15.30 -34.47
CA PHE A 162 -10.42 -15.51 -33.01
C PHE A 162 -11.59 -14.76 -32.37
N ILE A 163 -11.87 -13.53 -32.81
CA ILE A 163 -12.95 -12.71 -32.24
C ILE A 163 -14.33 -13.32 -32.55
N ASP A 164 -14.50 -13.93 -33.72
CA ASP A 164 -15.78 -14.51 -34.13
C ASP A 164 -16.00 -15.88 -33.49
N GLU A 165 -14.94 -16.66 -33.23
CA GLU A 165 -15.02 -17.92 -32.48
C GLU A 165 -15.42 -17.72 -31.01
N MET A 166 -15.02 -16.61 -30.39
CA MET A 166 -15.31 -16.31 -28.98
C MET A 166 -16.74 -15.82 -28.71
N VAL A 167 -17.50 -15.51 -29.76
CA VAL A 167 -18.86 -14.92 -29.68
C VAL A 167 -19.93 -15.89 -30.21
N GLN A 168 -19.52 -17.10 -30.64
CA GLN A 168 -20.37 -18.16 -31.17
C GLN A 168 -20.95 -19.05 -30.07
#